data_AF-A0A529FSS5-F1
#
_entry.id   AF-A0A529FSS5-F1
#
_cell.length_a   1.000
_cell.length_b   1.000
_cell.length_c   1.000
_cell.angle_alpha   90.00
_cell.angle_beta   90.00
_cell.angle_gamma   90.00
#
_symmetry.space_group_name_H-M   'P 1'
#
loop_
_entity.id
_entity.type
_entity.pdbx_description
1 polymer ?
#
loop_
_entity_poly.entity_id
_entity_poly.type
_entity_poly.pdbx_seq_one_letter_code
_entity_poly.pdbx_strand_id
1 'polypeptide(L)'
;TIIDTLATRKLPTRWLSVTVTEPVDVPGTFDMMMRPGSATTFSNFDHLGHTLPKAASFPAEAVLRTDRKGVAFPQDVIAGHLDIFAEGRAKELLVTPKGVRIVWLLAEAERARY
;
A
#
# COMPACT_ATOMS: atom_id res chain seq x y z
N THR A 1 14.59 30.47 37.91
CA THR A 1 13.62 29.43 37.58
C THR A 1 14.14 28.65 36.39
N ILE A 2 14.36 27.34 36.54
CA ILE A 2 14.73 26.48 35.40
C ILE A 2 13.43 26.16 34.67
N ILE A 3 13.34 26.50 33.39
CA ILE A 3 12.24 26.07 32.52
C ILE A 3 12.63 24.70 31.97
N ASP A 4 12.04 23.66 32.55
CA ASP A 4 12.11 22.30 32.00
C ASP A 4 11.18 22.24 30.78
N THR A 5 11.76 21.97 29.59
CA THR A 5 11.00 21.91 28.35
C THR A 5 10.73 20.45 28.03
N LEU A 6 9.54 19.97 28.36
CA LEU A 6 9.10 18.62 28.02
C LEU A 6 8.84 18.53 26.52
N ALA A 7 9.70 17.84 25.78
CA ALA A 7 9.52 17.66 24.34
C ALA A 7 8.40 16.64 24.07
N THR A 8 7.20 17.11 23.69
CA THR A 8 6.13 16.24 23.23
C THR A 8 6.46 15.65 21.85
N ARG A 9 6.51 14.32 21.75
CA ARG A 9 6.69 13.60 20.47
C ARG A 9 5.32 13.21 19.90
N LYS A 10 5.10 13.53 18.63
CA LYS A 10 3.91 13.11 17.88
C LYS A 10 3.82 11.57 17.84
N LEU A 11 2.60 11.02 17.97
CA LEU A 11 2.38 9.58 17.74
C LEU A 11 2.85 9.22 16.32
N PRO A 12 3.76 8.24 16.15
CA PRO A 12 4.17 7.82 14.83
C PRO A 12 3.01 7.08 14.15
N THR A 13 2.91 7.21 12.83
CA THR A 13 1.94 6.46 12.03
C THR A 13 2.03 4.96 12.32
N ARG A 14 0.88 4.33 12.58
CA ARG A 14 0.72 2.91 12.83
C ARG A 14 0.02 2.28 11.65
N TRP A 15 0.71 1.33 11.04
CA TRP A 15 0.21 0.55 9.91
C TRP A 15 -0.24 -0.83 10.41
N LEU A 16 -1.38 -1.29 9.92
CA LEU A 16 -1.86 -2.65 10.03
C LEU A 16 -1.54 -3.38 8.73
N SER A 17 -0.89 -4.54 8.83
CA SER A 17 -0.67 -5.46 7.71
C SER A 17 -1.49 -6.71 7.92
N VAL A 18 -2.39 -7.01 6.99
CA VAL A 18 -3.21 -8.24 7.01
C VAL A 18 -2.82 -9.08 5.81
N THR A 19 -2.51 -10.36 6.05
CA THR A 19 -2.07 -11.30 5.01
C THR A 19 -2.97 -12.54 5.02
N VAL A 20 -3.46 -12.92 3.85
CA VAL A 20 -4.06 -14.23 3.59
C VAL A 20 -3.02 -15.05 2.82
N THR A 21 -2.58 -16.17 3.36
CA THR A 21 -1.46 -16.97 2.84
C THR A 21 -1.91 -18.12 1.93
N GLU A 22 -3.11 -18.02 1.37
CA GLU A 22 -3.63 -19.02 0.44
C GLU A 22 -3.02 -18.80 -0.95
N PRO A 23 -2.56 -19.86 -1.65
CA PRO A 23 -1.99 -19.71 -2.98
C PRO A 23 -2.96 -19.04 -3.96
N VAL A 24 -2.43 -18.14 -4.78
CA VAL A 24 -3.20 -17.42 -5.81
C VAL A 24 -2.61 -17.73 -7.17
N ASP A 25 -3.45 -18.09 -8.13
CA ASP A 25 -3.02 -18.33 -9.51
C ASP A 25 -2.77 -17.00 -10.24
N VAL A 26 -1.58 -16.45 -10.06
CA VAL A 26 -1.13 -15.22 -10.69
C VAL A 26 0.23 -15.39 -11.38
N PRO A 27 0.45 -14.69 -12.51
CA PRO A 27 1.66 -14.82 -13.31
C PRO A 27 2.83 -14.01 -12.74
N GLY A 28 2.81 -13.62 -11.47
CA GLY A 28 3.88 -12.83 -10.85
C GLY A 28 3.44 -12.19 -9.54
N THR A 29 4.31 -11.34 -9.02
CA THR A 29 3.96 -10.40 -7.96
C THR A 29 3.26 -9.21 -8.60
N PHE A 30 2.09 -8.84 -8.09
CA PHE A 30 1.40 -7.60 -8.38
C PHE A 30 1.39 -6.77 -7.10
N ASP A 31 1.89 -5.54 -7.17
CA ASP A 31 1.92 -4.64 -6.03
C ASP A 31 1.34 -3.30 -6.45
N MET A 32 0.22 -2.93 -5.83
CA MET A 32 -0.43 -1.64 -5.99
C MET A 32 -0.11 -0.78 -4.76
N MET A 33 0.54 0.36 -4.98
CA MET A 33 0.86 1.33 -3.95
C MET A 33 0.13 2.65 -4.19
N MET A 34 -0.51 3.17 -3.15
CA MET A 34 -1.09 4.52 -3.15
C MET A 34 0.00 5.54 -2.84
N ARG A 35 0.15 6.56 -3.72
CA ARG A 35 1.03 7.72 -3.48
C ARG A 35 2.46 7.31 -3.07
N PRO A 36 3.21 6.58 -3.93
CA PRO A 36 4.53 6.03 -3.59
C PRO A 36 5.65 7.07 -3.35
N GLY A 37 5.37 8.37 -3.35
CA GLY A 37 6.35 9.42 -3.01
C GLY A 37 6.71 9.51 -1.51
N SER A 38 6.08 8.68 -0.67
CA SER A 38 6.36 8.59 0.78
C SER A 38 7.18 7.34 1.10
N ALA A 39 7.76 7.27 2.30
CA ALA A 39 8.53 6.11 2.73
C ALA A 39 7.74 4.79 2.59
N THR A 40 8.36 3.84 1.91
CA THR A 40 7.89 2.48 1.58
C THR A 40 8.58 1.41 2.45
N THR A 41 9.15 1.79 3.59
CA THR A 41 10.07 0.99 4.43
C THR A 41 9.61 -0.43 4.78
N PHE A 42 8.31 -0.73 4.72
CA PHE A 42 7.75 -2.06 5.02
C PHE A 42 7.13 -2.75 3.79
N SER A 43 7.41 -2.25 2.59
CA SER A 43 6.84 -2.71 1.32
C SER A 43 7.91 -3.32 0.42
N ASN A 44 7.48 -4.23 -0.46
CA ASN A 44 8.32 -4.77 -1.51
C ASN A 44 8.32 -3.90 -2.78
N PHE A 45 7.46 -2.88 -2.85
CA PHE A 45 7.15 -2.11 -4.05
C PHE A 45 8.37 -1.52 -4.77
N ASP A 46 9.37 -1.05 -4.03
CA ASP A 46 10.59 -0.45 -4.60
C ASP A 46 11.59 -1.46 -5.14
N HIS A 47 11.42 -2.74 -4.82
CA HIS A 47 12.23 -3.83 -5.36
C HIS A 47 11.66 -4.40 -6.67
N LEU A 48 10.43 -4.02 -7.04
CA LEU A 48 9.79 -4.49 -8.27
C LEU A 48 10.23 -3.65 -9.48
N GLY A 49 10.86 -4.30 -10.45
CA GLY A 49 11.54 -3.64 -11.56
C GLY A 49 10.66 -3.18 -12.73
N HIS A 50 9.36 -3.49 -12.71
CA HIS A 50 8.47 -3.24 -13.84
C HIS A 50 7.19 -2.54 -13.41
N THR A 51 6.90 -1.38 -14.00
CA THR A 51 5.62 -0.69 -13.84
C THR A 51 4.58 -1.27 -14.81
N LEU A 52 3.38 -1.55 -14.32
CA LEU A 52 2.26 -2.01 -15.12
C LEU A 52 1.41 -0.84 -15.60
N PRO A 53 0.85 -0.89 -16.82
CA PRO A 53 -0.22 0.03 -17.21
C PRO A 53 -1.44 -0.20 -16.30
N LYS A 54 -2.10 0.89 -15.92
CA LYS A 54 -3.23 0.87 -14.99
C LYS A 54 -4.53 1.14 -15.73
N ALA A 55 -5.53 0.28 -15.55
CA ALA A 55 -6.88 0.49 -16.06
C ALA A 55 -7.56 1.70 -15.38
N ALA A 56 -8.52 2.32 -16.07
CA ALA A 56 -9.24 3.49 -15.58
C ALA A 56 -10.04 3.24 -14.28
N SER A 57 -10.35 1.98 -13.98
CA SER A 57 -11.06 1.56 -12.77
C SER A 57 -10.22 1.63 -11.49
N PHE A 58 -8.90 1.83 -11.60
CA PHE A 58 -8.03 1.97 -10.44
C PHE A 58 -7.93 3.42 -9.95
N PRO A 59 -7.68 3.66 -8.65
CA PRO A 59 -7.47 5.01 -8.11
C PRO A 59 -6.38 5.77 -8.87
N ALA A 60 -6.62 7.05 -9.15
CA ALA A 60 -5.73 7.87 -10.00
C ALA A 60 -4.29 7.96 -9.46
N GLU A 61 -4.16 7.98 -8.14
CA GLU A 61 -2.89 8.06 -7.39
C GLU A 61 -2.20 6.71 -7.17
N ALA A 62 -2.82 5.59 -7.58
CA ALA A 62 -2.23 4.27 -7.48
C ALA A 62 -1.15 4.07 -8.55
N VAL A 63 -0.05 3.43 -8.16
CA VAL A 63 0.99 2.95 -9.09
C VAL A 63 1.08 1.44 -8.94
N LEU A 64 1.17 0.75 -10.09
CA LEU A 64 1.17 -0.71 -10.17
C LEU A 64 2.56 -1.20 -10.57
N ARG A 65 3.11 -2.17 -9.85
CA ARG A 65 4.40 -2.79 -10.17
C ARG A 65 4.35 -4.31 -10.12
N THR A 66 5.32 -4.92 -10.80
CA THR A 66 5.51 -6.37 -10.88
C THR A 66 6.98 -6.76 -10.97
N ASP A 67 7.27 -8.01 -10.61
CA ASP A 67 8.57 -8.66 -10.75
C ASP A 67 8.80 -9.29 -12.13
N ARG A 68 7.76 -9.43 -12.96
CA ARG A 68 7.85 -10.06 -14.28
C ARG A 68 7.48 -9.11 -15.41
N LYS A 69 8.34 -8.99 -16.41
CA LYS A 69 8.05 -8.19 -17.62
C LYS A 69 7.04 -8.91 -18.52
N GLY A 70 6.11 -8.15 -19.09
CA GLY A 70 5.20 -8.65 -20.14
C GLY A 70 4.06 -9.55 -19.64
N VAL A 71 3.83 -9.62 -18.33
CA VAL A 71 2.69 -10.34 -17.76
C VAL A 71 1.47 -9.43 -17.63
N ALA A 72 0.28 -10.03 -17.69
CA ALA A 72 -0.99 -9.35 -17.44
C ALA A 72 -1.64 -9.91 -16.18
N PHE A 73 -2.24 -9.03 -15.39
CA PHE A 73 -3.04 -9.41 -14.22
C PHE A 73 -4.52 -9.14 -14.51
N PRO A 74 -5.46 -9.86 -13.88
CA PRO A 74 -6.89 -9.66 -14.06
C PRO A 74 -7.33 -8.35 -13.35
N GLN A 75 -7.01 -7.21 -13.97
CA GLN A 75 -7.22 -5.88 -13.40
C GLN A 75 -8.70 -5.60 -13.10
N ASP A 76 -9.63 -6.12 -13.88
CA ASP A 76 -11.07 -5.96 -13.62
C ASP A 76 -11.52 -6.68 -12.33
N VAL A 77 -10.96 -7.86 -12.07
CA VAL A 77 -11.22 -8.62 -10.82
C VAL A 77 -10.61 -7.89 -9.64
N ILE A 78 -9.36 -7.43 -9.76
CA ILE A 78 -8.69 -6.65 -8.72
C ILE A 78 -9.48 -5.36 -8.42
N ALA A 79 -9.91 -4.65 -9.48
CA ALA A 79 -10.67 -3.41 -9.39
C ALA A 79 -11.96 -3.57 -8.58
N GLY A 80 -12.64 -4.72 -8.69
CA GLY A 80 -13.85 -5.02 -7.91
C GLY A 80 -13.65 -5.07 -6.39
N HIS A 81 -12.41 -5.01 -5.90
CA HIS A 81 -12.07 -5.01 -4.47
C HIS A 81 -11.40 -3.71 -4.00
N LEU A 82 -11.34 -2.66 -4.84
CA LEU A 82 -10.58 -1.45 -4.54
C LEU A 82 -11.36 -0.38 -3.77
N ASP A 83 -12.65 -0.59 -3.47
CA ASP A 83 -13.46 0.37 -2.70
C ASP A 83 -12.84 0.71 -1.34
N ILE A 84 -12.14 -0.24 -0.73
CA ILE A 84 -11.39 -0.06 0.51
C ILE A 84 -10.33 1.06 0.39
N PHE A 85 -9.82 1.34 -0.81
CA PHE A 85 -8.84 2.41 -1.05
C PHE A 85 -9.46 3.82 -1.11
N ALA A 86 -10.78 3.94 -1.27
CA ALA A 86 -11.47 5.23 -1.37
C ALA A 86 -11.43 6.04 -0.06
N GLU A 87 -11.33 5.37 1.09
CA GLU A 87 -11.26 6.02 2.41
C GLU A 87 -9.91 6.69 2.69
N GLY A 88 -8.92 6.52 1.81
CA GLY A 88 -7.58 7.12 1.94
C GLY A 88 -6.69 6.48 3.01
N ARG A 89 -7.18 5.46 3.72
CA ARG A 89 -6.44 4.73 4.77
C ARG A 89 -5.66 3.54 4.23
N ALA A 90 -6.13 2.89 3.18
CA ALA A 90 -5.36 1.83 2.53
C ALA A 90 -4.12 2.41 1.84
N LYS A 91 -2.99 1.72 2.00
CA LYS A 91 -1.70 2.11 1.45
C LYS A 91 -1.27 1.21 0.31
N GLU A 92 -1.38 -0.10 0.50
CA GLU A 92 -0.78 -1.10 -0.40
C GLU A 92 -1.71 -2.31 -0.53
N LEU A 93 -1.86 -2.82 -1.75
CA LEU A 93 -2.39 -4.15 -2.05
C LEU A 93 -1.32 -4.94 -2.77
N LEU A 94 -0.86 -6.02 -2.14
CA LEU A 94 0.11 -6.95 -2.70
C LEU A 94 -0.59 -8.28 -2.98
N VAL A 95 -0.49 -8.76 -4.22
CA VAL A 95 -0.98 -10.07 -4.67
C VAL A 95 0.22 -10.85 -5.19
N THR A 96 0.42 -12.06 -4.66
CA THR A 96 1.54 -12.92 -5.02
C THR A 96 1.07 -14.36 -5.21
N PRO A 97 1.87 -15.24 -5.81
CA PRO A 97 1.55 -16.67 -5.85
C PRO A 97 1.38 -17.32 -4.47
N LYS A 98 1.86 -16.67 -3.40
CA LYS A 98 1.82 -17.17 -2.02
C LYS A 98 0.67 -16.58 -1.19
N GLY A 99 -0.12 -15.68 -1.77
CA GLY A 99 -1.18 -14.99 -1.04
C GLY A 99 -1.31 -13.52 -1.34
N VAL A 100 -2.23 -12.89 -0.59
CA VAL A 100 -2.63 -11.49 -0.71
C VAL A 100 -2.36 -10.77 0.60
N ARG A 101 -1.89 -9.53 0.53
CA ARG A 101 -1.67 -8.65 1.68
C ARG A 101 -2.23 -7.26 1.42
N ILE A 102 -2.86 -6.68 2.43
CA ILE A 102 -3.22 -5.26 2.45
C ILE A 102 -2.49 -4.55 3.59
N VAL A 103 -2.04 -3.33 3.33
CA VAL A 103 -1.51 -2.42 4.36
C VAL A 103 -2.48 -1.26 4.55
N TRP A 104 -2.86 -1.01 5.79
CA TRP A 104 -3.89 -0.05 6.17
C TRP A 104 -3.42 0.88 7.29
N LEU A 105 -3.80 2.15 7.23
CA LEU A 105 -3.55 3.11 8.29
C LEU A 105 -4.45 2.83 9.49
N LEU A 106 -3.89 2.32 10.58
CA LEU A 106 -4.64 2.03 11.81
C LEU A 106 -4.79 3.28 12.68
N ALA A 107 -3.70 4.02 12.88
CA ALA A 107 -3.69 5.23 13.69
C ALA A 107 -2.56 6.19 13.28
N GLU A 108 -2.81 7.48 13.42
CA GLU A 108 -1.80 8.52 13.34
C GLU A 108 -2.20 9.68 14.25
N ALA A 109 -1.25 10.54 14.63
CA ALA A 109 -1.60 11.74 15.37
C ALA A 109 -2.25 12.79 14.46
N GLU A 110 -3.33 13.38 14.97
CA GLU A 110 -4.08 14.45 14.32
C GLU A 110 -3.19 15.64 13.95
N ARG A 111 -3.36 16.13 12.73
CA ARG A 111 -2.52 17.20 12.16
C ARG A 111 -2.81 18.59 12.72
N ALA A 112 -3.98 18.78 13.33
CA ALA A 112 -4.52 20.08 13.74
C ALA A 112 -4.37 20.39 15.25
N ARG A 113 -3.77 19.50 16.05
CA ARG A 113 -3.71 19.62 17.52
C ARG A 113 -2.29 19.64 18.10
N TYR A 114 -1.32 20.06 17.32
CA TYR A 114 0.06 20.28 17.76
C TYR A 114 0.56 21.65 17.29
#